data_AF-A0A7H8N1J9-F1
#
_entry.id   AF-A0A7H8N1J9-F1
#
_cell.length_a   1.000
_cell.length_b   1.000
_cell.length_c   1.000
_cell.angle_alpha   90.00
_cell.angle_beta   90.00
_cell.angle_gamma   90.00
#
_symmetry.space_group_name_H-M   'P 1'
#
loop_
_entity.id
_entity.type
_entity.pdbx_description
1 polymer ?
#
loop_
_entity_poly.entity_id
_entity_poly.type
_entity_poly.pdbx_seq_one_letter_code
_entity_poly.pdbx_strand_id
1 'polypeptide(L)'
;MGSVAASGGRAWRQVRRRVIKMMQAPVISASLEGGDFARGKVAKVHDGYRQWRRPLRPRSSPPFLARCRARAGDGVGVFGPGTTARASPLHNLGVQMKVATHNVMFLPKIVGDWGQAQRARLIPEAEYPQDADLVAFQELFTIDPSTDLLGRMAGKGFGYQTPIVGRSRDGWDATGGNFSSWTPENGGVAIVSKWPILRKEQFIYADACGADWYANKGFAYTVLNVSGRRVHFLATHTQSDDSSCSAGAPQQIRRKQLGQLDAFLFSRRIPEQEPVLVAGDFNIDRHNPGDYADLLRCGGLQAADQRLGWEFSFDTQDNSVARVRYPGDPRQDLDYVLLRKGHRRPADTWNNRVLKVSSPEWTVSGRAFTDYSDHYPLVAGKV
;
A
#
# COMPACT_ATOMS: atom_id res chain seq x y z
N MET A 1 -29.71 23.12 2.28
CA MET A 1 -29.30 21.77 1.82
C MET A 1 -28.64 21.92 0.46
N GLY A 2 -27.33 21.74 0.36
CA GLY A 2 -26.60 21.89 -0.90
C GLY A 2 -25.07 21.91 -0.70
N SER A 3 -24.36 21.12 -1.51
CA SER A 3 -22.92 21.16 -1.80
C SER A 3 -21.93 20.84 -0.68
N VAL A 4 -21.65 19.55 -0.45
CA VAL A 4 -20.35 19.08 0.08
C VAL A 4 -19.61 18.15 -0.90
N ALA A 5 -20.31 17.40 -1.75
CA ALA A 5 -19.67 16.52 -2.76
C ALA A 5 -18.83 17.25 -3.83
N ALA A 6 -19.04 18.56 -4.03
CA ALA A 6 -18.28 19.36 -5.01
C ALA A 6 -17.00 20.01 -4.44
N SER A 7 -16.67 19.82 -3.14
CA SER A 7 -15.49 20.46 -2.52
C SER A 7 -14.17 19.75 -2.89
N GLY A 8 -14.15 18.41 -2.96
CA GLY A 8 -12.94 17.63 -3.29
C GLY A 8 -12.38 17.96 -4.67
N GLY A 9 -13.24 17.95 -5.70
CA GLY A 9 -12.83 18.33 -7.05
C GLY A 9 -12.47 19.81 -7.23
N ARG A 10 -12.90 20.70 -6.32
CA ARG A 10 -12.50 22.12 -6.32
C ARG A 10 -11.17 22.34 -5.60
N ALA A 11 -10.92 21.63 -4.51
CA ALA A 11 -9.67 21.68 -3.76
C ALA A 11 -8.47 21.23 -4.63
N TRP A 12 -8.60 20.13 -5.37
CA TRP A 12 -7.55 19.65 -6.28
C TRP A 12 -7.36 20.53 -7.52
N ARG A 13 -8.42 21.20 -7.99
CA ARG A 13 -8.29 22.27 -9.01
C ARG A 13 -7.53 23.48 -8.48
N GLN A 14 -7.69 23.83 -7.20
CA GLN A 14 -6.90 24.89 -6.56
C GLN A 14 -5.44 24.48 -6.34
N VAL A 15 -5.16 23.22 -5.97
CA VAL A 15 -3.79 22.66 -5.92
C VAL A 15 -3.15 22.75 -7.30
N ARG A 16 -3.82 22.27 -8.35
CA ARG A 16 -3.35 22.37 -9.74
C ARG A 16 -3.02 23.81 -10.14
N ARG A 17 -3.87 24.78 -9.80
CA ARG A 17 -3.63 26.21 -10.07
C ARG A 17 -2.43 26.77 -9.29
N ARG A 18 -2.25 26.38 -8.02
CA ARG A 18 -1.10 26.83 -7.20
C ARG A 18 0.22 26.20 -7.66
N VAL A 19 0.21 24.92 -8.04
CA VAL A 19 1.39 24.22 -8.57
C VAL A 19 1.81 24.76 -9.93
N ILE A 20 0.87 25.02 -10.86
CA ILE A 20 1.17 25.69 -12.14
C ILE A 20 1.78 27.08 -11.90
N LYS A 21 1.26 27.83 -10.92
CA LYS A 21 1.78 29.16 -10.56
C LYS A 21 3.18 29.11 -9.96
N MET A 22 3.53 28.06 -9.19
CA MET A 22 4.89 27.84 -8.68
C MET A 22 5.87 27.42 -9.78
N MET A 23 5.43 26.62 -10.77
CA MET A 23 6.25 26.22 -11.91
C MET A 23 6.52 27.35 -12.92
N GLN A 24 5.72 28.43 -12.89
CA GLN A 24 5.86 29.60 -13.75
C GLN A 24 6.58 30.78 -13.06
N ALA A 25 7.02 30.63 -11.81
CA ALA A 25 7.79 31.67 -11.14
C ALA A 25 9.22 31.72 -11.72
N PRO A 26 9.72 32.88 -12.15
CA PRO A 26 11.08 32.99 -12.69
C PRO A 26 12.11 32.64 -11.61
N VAL A 27 13.04 31.74 -11.96
CA VAL A 27 14.19 31.39 -11.14
C VAL A 27 15.09 32.63 -11.06
N ILE A 28 15.14 33.29 -9.90
CA ILE A 28 16.16 34.29 -9.61
C ILE A 28 17.44 33.52 -9.29
N SER A 29 18.37 33.51 -10.24
CA SER A 29 19.71 32.96 -10.05
C SER A 29 20.53 33.90 -9.16
N ALA A 30 20.83 33.48 -7.93
CA ALA A 30 21.89 34.07 -7.13
C ALA A 30 23.16 33.21 -7.28
N SER A 31 24.15 33.72 -7.99
CA SER A 31 25.52 33.18 -8.02
C SER A 31 26.19 33.40 -6.67
N LEU A 32 26.78 32.35 -6.10
CA LEU A 32 27.85 32.46 -5.13
C LEU A 32 28.95 31.47 -5.51
N GLU A 33 30.12 32.04 -5.80
CA GLU A 33 31.38 31.37 -6.11
C GLU A 33 32.07 30.85 -4.83
N GLY A 34 32.87 29.78 -4.99
CA GLY A 34 34.18 29.65 -4.35
C GLY A 34 34.26 28.86 -3.05
N GLY A 35 35.04 27.77 -3.05
CA GLY A 35 35.55 27.15 -1.81
C GLY A 35 35.95 25.69 -1.95
N ASP A 36 37.15 25.44 -2.46
CA ASP A 36 37.85 24.15 -2.51
C ASP A 36 38.45 23.82 -1.12
N PHE A 37 38.45 22.56 -0.64
CA PHE A 37 39.55 21.95 0.16
C PHE A 37 39.33 20.45 0.53
N ALA A 38 40.31 19.64 0.11
CA ALA A 38 40.98 18.51 0.76
C ALA A 38 40.27 17.20 1.20
N ARG A 39 40.57 16.17 0.40
CA ARG A 39 41.09 14.81 0.72
C ARG A 39 41.06 14.31 2.17
N GLY A 40 40.39 13.16 2.37
CA GLY A 40 40.66 12.20 3.44
C GLY A 40 40.50 10.77 2.93
N LYS A 41 41.59 9.98 2.95
CA LYS A 41 41.59 8.54 2.65
C LYS A 41 41.04 7.78 3.86
N VAL A 42 40.14 6.82 3.66
CA VAL A 42 39.93 5.71 4.59
C VAL A 42 39.89 4.40 3.79
N ALA A 43 40.63 3.42 4.31
CA ALA A 43 41.00 2.17 3.68
C ALA A 43 39.86 1.13 3.64
N LYS A 44 40.06 0.18 2.73
CA LYS A 44 39.24 -0.99 2.39
C LYS A 44 38.89 -1.87 3.60
N VAL A 45 37.64 -2.31 3.65
CA VAL A 45 37.25 -3.63 4.17
C VAL A 45 36.49 -4.40 3.08
N HIS A 46 36.70 -5.70 3.09
CA HIS A 46 36.60 -6.72 2.05
C HIS A 46 35.23 -7.02 1.42
N ASP A 47 35.35 -7.41 0.14
CA ASP A 47 34.71 -8.52 -0.58
C ASP A 47 33.27 -8.91 -0.29
N GLY A 48 32.43 -8.82 -1.34
CA GLY A 48 31.07 -9.34 -1.34
C GLY A 48 30.12 -8.83 -2.43
N TYR A 49 30.58 -8.11 -3.45
CA TYR A 49 29.68 -7.55 -4.48
C TYR A 49 30.25 -7.63 -5.90
N ARG A 50 30.21 -8.82 -6.51
CA ARG A 50 30.44 -9.00 -7.97
C ARG A 50 29.48 -9.99 -8.64
N GLN A 51 28.19 -9.95 -8.34
CA GLN A 51 27.20 -10.74 -9.11
C GLN A 51 26.01 -9.99 -9.69
N TRP A 52 25.94 -8.65 -9.56
CA TRP A 52 24.77 -7.89 -10.03
C TRP A 52 25.10 -6.87 -11.12
N ARG A 53 25.83 -7.26 -12.18
CA ARG A 53 25.89 -6.46 -13.43
C ARG A 53 26.03 -7.37 -14.64
N ARG A 54 24.91 -7.74 -15.25
CA ARG A 54 24.85 -8.10 -16.67
C ARG A 54 23.79 -7.21 -17.36
N PRO A 55 24.10 -6.58 -18.51
CA PRO A 55 23.11 -5.82 -19.26
C PRO A 55 22.07 -6.77 -19.88
N LEU A 56 20.78 -6.44 -19.74
CA LEU A 56 19.69 -7.15 -20.41
C LEU A 56 19.69 -6.78 -21.90
N ARG A 57 19.71 -7.79 -22.79
CA ARG A 57 19.40 -7.64 -24.23
C ARG A 57 17.89 -7.43 -24.41
N PRO A 58 17.42 -6.76 -25.48
CA PRO A 58 16.00 -6.56 -25.71
C PRO A 58 15.38 -7.88 -26.19
N ARG A 59 14.47 -8.45 -25.40
CA ARG A 59 13.52 -9.48 -25.83
C ARG A 59 12.14 -9.09 -25.34
N SER A 60 11.15 -9.35 -26.20
CA SER A 60 9.69 -9.50 -25.99
C SER A 60 9.11 -8.94 -24.68
N SER A 61 7.98 -8.24 -24.78
CA SER A 61 7.22 -7.71 -23.63
C SER A 61 7.32 -8.63 -22.43
N PRO A 62 7.82 -8.14 -21.29
CA PRO A 62 8.10 -9.02 -20.18
C PRO A 62 6.86 -9.82 -19.75
N PRO A 63 7.03 -11.06 -19.27
CA PRO A 63 5.92 -12.00 -19.02
C PRO A 63 4.82 -11.46 -18.09
N PHE A 64 5.15 -10.47 -17.25
CA PHE A 64 4.23 -9.75 -16.37
C PHE A 64 3.25 -8.82 -17.11
N LEU A 65 3.71 -8.07 -18.12
CA LEU A 65 2.83 -7.28 -18.98
C LEU A 65 1.91 -8.18 -19.83
N ALA A 66 2.35 -9.41 -20.14
CA ALA A 66 1.52 -10.39 -20.83
C ALA A 66 0.35 -10.89 -19.96
N ARG A 67 0.55 -11.10 -18.65
CA ARG A 67 -0.52 -11.53 -17.71
C ARG A 67 -1.66 -10.50 -17.62
N CYS A 68 -1.31 -9.22 -17.63
CA CYS A 68 -2.32 -8.15 -17.61
C CYS A 68 -3.01 -7.93 -18.96
N ARG A 69 -2.42 -8.36 -20.07
CA ARG A 69 -2.99 -8.20 -21.42
C ARG A 69 -3.83 -9.40 -21.88
N ALA A 70 -3.59 -10.60 -21.34
CA ALA A 70 -4.40 -11.78 -21.65
C ALA A 70 -5.84 -11.58 -21.13
N ARG A 71 -6.83 -11.73 -22.03
CA ARG A 71 -8.25 -11.76 -21.65
C ARG A 71 -8.56 -13.07 -20.92
N ALA A 72 -9.52 -13.04 -20.00
CA ALA A 72 -10.11 -14.25 -19.45
C ALA A 72 -10.78 -15.02 -20.60
N GLY A 73 -10.09 -16.01 -21.17
CA GLY A 73 -10.57 -16.75 -22.34
C GLY A 73 -9.49 -17.48 -23.13
N ASP A 74 -8.23 -17.09 -23.01
CA ASP A 74 -7.15 -17.78 -23.73
C ASP A 74 -6.70 -19.02 -22.94
N GLY A 75 -7.19 -20.19 -23.38
CA GLY A 75 -6.86 -21.49 -22.82
C GLY A 75 -5.36 -21.77 -22.84
N VAL A 76 -4.79 -22.06 -21.67
CA VAL A 76 -3.40 -22.48 -21.54
C VAL A 76 -3.33 -23.99 -21.80
N GLY A 77 -2.52 -24.36 -22.79
CA GLY A 77 -2.29 -25.74 -23.21
C GLY A 77 -1.81 -26.63 -22.07
N VAL A 78 -2.28 -27.88 -22.12
CA VAL A 78 -1.97 -28.98 -21.20
C VAL A 78 -0.48 -29.32 -21.31
N PHE A 79 0.27 -29.11 -20.22
CA PHE A 79 1.59 -29.73 -20.03
C PHE A 79 1.42 -31.08 -19.31
N GLY A 80 2.05 -32.11 -19.87
CA GLY A 80 1.95 -33.51 -19.42
C GLY A 80 2.55 -33.78 -18.03
N PRO A 81 2.38 -35.01 -17.50
CA PRO A 81 2.63 -35.32 -16.11
C PRO A 81 4.14 -35.36 -15.82
N GLY A 82 4.63 -34.35 -15.10
CA GLY A 82 5.93 -34.39 -14.43
C GLY A 82 5.84 -35.22 -13.15
N THR A 83 6.87 -36.03 -12.92
CA THR A 83 7.02 -36.92 -11.78
C THR A 83 6.90 -36.19 -10.44
N THR A 84 5.98 -36.65 -9.58
CA THR A 84 5.77 -36.13 -8.23
C THR A 84 6.89 -36.62 -7.30
N ALA A 85 7.89 -35.79 -7.05
CA ALA A 85 8.72 -35.93 -5.86
C ALA A 85 7.83 -35.65 -4.63
N ARG A 86 7.68 -36.64 -3.75
CA ARG A 86 7.00 -36.49 -2.45
C ARG A 86 7.73 -35.42 -1.65
N ALA A 87 7.14 -34.24 -1.53
CA ALA A 87 7.58 -33.22 -0.59
C ALA A 87 7.29 -33.71 0.83
N SER A 88 8.33 -33.89 1.64
CA SER A 88 8.21 -34.14 3.07
C SER A 88 7.43 -33.00 3.74
N PRO A 89 6.59 -33.27 4.75
CA PRO A 89 5.83 -32.22 5.43
C PRO A 89 6.78 -31.38 6.28
N LEU A 90 7.38 -30.35 5.69
CA LEU A 90 8.13 -29.34 6.43
C LEU A 90 7.12 -28.51 7.21
N HIS A 91 7.02 -28.81 8.51
CA HIS A 91 6.18 -28.20 9.53
C HIS A 91 5.88 -26.71 9.29
N ASN A 92 4.64 -26.29 9.61
CA ASN A 92 4.15 -24.91 9.69
C ASN A 92 5.22 -23.95 10.27
N LEU A 93 5.13 -22.64 10.02
CA LEU A 93 6.03 -21.63 10.61
C LEU A 93 6.18 -21.68 12.15
N GLY A 94 5.39 -22.50 12.84
CA GLY A 94 5.33 -22.53 14.30
C GLY A 94 4.67 -21.30 14.90
N VAL A 95 4.53 -20.23 14.10
CA VAL A 95 3.88 -18.96 14.42
C VAL A 95 2.76 -18.74 13.41
N GLN A 96 1.52 -18.67 13.89
CA GLN A 96 0.38 -18.23 13.09
C GLN A 96 0.43 -16.71 13.01
N MET A 97 0.79 -16.18 11.84
CA MET A 97 0.89 -14.73 11.64
C MET A 97 -0.50 -14.11 11.45
N LYS A 98 -0.79 -13.03 12.18
CA LYS A 98 -1.97 -12.19 11.98
C LYS A 98 -1.57 -10.83 11.43
N VAL A 99 -2.19 -10.40 10.33
CA VAL A 99 -1.92 -9.13 9.66
C VAL A 99 -3.16 -8.26 9.70
N ALA A 100 -3.01 -6.96 9.97
CA ALA A 100 -4.06 -5.98 9.76
C ALA A 100 -3.72 -5.03 8.60
N THR A 101 -4.73 -4.53 7.91
CA THR A 101 -4.62 -3.39 6.99
C THR A 101 -5.74 -2.40 7.27
N HIS A 102 -5.44 -1.10 7.21
CA HIS A 102 -6.42 -0.05 7.43
C HIS A 102 -6.05 1.23 6.69
N ASN A 103 -6.92 1.66 5.77
CA ASN A 103 -6.93 3.01 5.25
C ASN A 103 -7.45 3.95 6.35
N VAL A 104 -6.57 4.79 6.90
CA VAL A 104 -6.89 5.63 8.08
C VAL A 104 -7.31 7.04 7.71
N MET A 105 -7.40 7.38 6.42
CA MET A 105 -7.96 8.66 5.97
C MET A 105 -7.29 9.87 6.64
N PHE A 106 -5.96 9.93 6.73
CA PHE A 106 -5.27 11.14 7.21
C PHE A 106 -5.07 12.13 6.07
N LEU A 107 -6.19 12.49 5.44
CA LEU A 107 -6.26 13.34 4.25
C LEU A 107 -5.51 14.66 4.45
N PRO A 108 -4.95 15.23 3.36
CA PRO A 108 -4.27 16.51 3.42
C PRO A 108 -5.21 17.62 3.93
N LYS A 109 -4.68 18.57 4.71
CA LYS A 109 -5.46 19.70 5.27
C LYS A 109 -6.25 20.49 4.23
N ILE A 110 -5.79 20.54 2.98
CA ILE A 110 -6.49 21.21 1.87
C ILE A 110 -7.81 20.53 1.47
N VAL A 111 -7.97 19.24 1.78
CA VAL A 111 -9.21 18.47 1.56
C VAL A 111 -10.17 18.62 2.75
N GLY A 112 -9.64 18.97 3.92
CA GLY A 112 -10.41 19.29 5.12
C GLY A 112 -9.81 18.68 6.39
N ASP A 113 -10.22 19.22 7.53
CA ASP A 113 -10.00 18.59 8.84
C ASP A 113 -11.12 17.58 9.10
N TRP A 114 -10.75 16.32 9.23
CA TRP A 114 -11.62 15.18 9.51
C TRP A 114 -11.21 14.52 10.81
N GLY A 115 -10.76 15.31 11.78
CA GLY A 115 -10.34 14.83 13.10
C GLY A 115 -9.10 13.93 13.05
N GLN A 116 -8.22 14.11 12.05
CA GLN A 116 -7.04 13.24 11.85
C GLN A 116 -6.21 13.12 13.14
N ALA A 117 -5.99 14.23 13.86
CA ALA A 117 -5.23 14.26 15.11
C ALA A 117 -5.93 13.54 16.27
N GLN A 118 -7.26 13.56 16.33
CA GLN A 118 -8.02 12.79 17.33
C GLN A 118 -7.95 11.30 17.00
N ARG A 119 -8.20 10.94 15.74
CA ARG A 119 -8.20 9.55 15.27
C ARG A 119 -6.82 8.89 15.35
N ALA A 120 -5.74 9.64 15.15
CA ALA A 120 -4.36 9.20 15.40
C ALA A 120 -4.12 8.70 16.83
N ARG A 121 -4.88 9.21 17.80
CA ARG A 121 -4.82 8.77 19.20
C ARG A 121 -5.75 7.60 19.49
N LEU A 122 -6.88 7.52 18.79
CA LEU A 122 -7.88 6.47 18.99
C LEU A 122 -7.49 5.15 18.31
N ILE A 123 -6.93 5.20 17.10
CA ILE A 123 -6.62 4.00 16.30
C ILE A 123 -5.67 3.04 17.04
N PRO A 124 -4.54 3.48 17.63
CA PRO A 124 -3.63 2.58 18.34
C PRO A 124 -4.22 1.95 19.61
N GLU A 125 -5.33 2.49 20.12
CA GLU A 125 -6.04 1.97 21.30
C GLU A 125 -7.14 0.95 20.92
N ALA A 126 -7.47 0.82 19.63
CA ALA A 126 -8.36 -0.23 19.16
C ALA A 126 -7.75 -1.63 19.38
N GLU A 127 -8.58 -2.66 19.48
CA GLU A 127 -8.14 -4.05 19.65
C GLU A 127 -7.45 -4.59 18.38
N TYR A 128 -8.04 -4.31 17.20
CA TYR A 128 -7.61 -4.93 15.94
C TYR A 128 -6.13 -4.72 15.57
N PRO A 129 -5.48 -3.54 15.74
CA PRO A 129 -4.08 -3.39 15.40
C PRO A 129 -3.20 -4.01 16.49
N GLN A 130 -3.60 -4.00 17.76
CA GLN A 130 -2.83 -4.57 18.87
C GLN A 130 -2.75 -6.09 18.81
N ASP A 131 -3.81 -6.72 18.30
CA ASP A 131 -3.90 -8.16 18.07
C ASP A 131 -3.06 -8.67 16.89
N ALA A 132 -2.64 -7.79 15.99
CA ALA A 132 -1.86 -8.16 14.82
C ALA A 132 -0.36 -8.27 15.15
N ASP A 133 0.36 -9.04 14.34
CA ASP A 133 1.83 -9.05 14.31
C ASP A 133 2.40 -7.90 13.48
N LEU A 134 1.61 -7.46 12.51
CA LEU A 134 1.99 -6.53 11.44
C LEU A 134 0.78 -5.74 10.99
N VAL A 135 0.93 -4.43 10.82
CA VAL A 135 -0.14 -3.55 10.33
C VAL A 135 0.34 -2.76 9.12
N ALA A 136 -0.45 -2.77 8.05
CA ALA A 136 -0.32 -1.90 6.89
C ALA A 136 -1.29 -0.72 7.02
N PHE A 137 -0.77 0.49 7.05
CA PHE A 137 -1.59 1.70 7.04
C PHE A 137 -1.58 2.34 5.65
N GLN A 138 -2.72 2.89 5.24
CA GLN A 138 -2.89 3.69 4.03
C GLN A 138 -3.44 5.09 4.38
N GLU A 139 -3.27 6.03 3.45
CA GLU A 139 -3.67 7.45 3.59
C GLU A 139 -3.03 8.22 4.75
N LEU A 140 -1.81 7.87 5.13
CA LEU A 140 -0.96 8.64 6.05
C LEU A 140 -0.42 9.94 5.42
N PHE A 141 -1.28 10.75 4.80
CA PHE A 141 -0.85 11.93 4.04
C PHE A 141 -0.44 13.09 4.94
N THR A 142 -1.26 13.44 5.93
CA THR A 142 -0.92 14.53 6.86
C THR A 142 0.13 14.08 7.86
N ILE A 143 1.28 14.75 7.86
CA ILE A 143 2.49 14.33 8.57
C ILE A 143 2.33 14.24 10.09
N ASP A 144 1.79 15.27 10.75
CA ASP A 144 1.70 15.31 12.21
C ASP A 144 0.84 14.15 12.79
N PRO A 145 -0.43 13.95 12.39
CA PRO A 145 -1.23 12.83 12.89
C PRO A 145 -0.65 11.47 12.48
N SER A 146 -0.04 11.37 11.29
CA SER A 146 0.63 10.13 10.87
C SER A 146 1.82 9.80 11.77
N THR A 147 2.62 10.80 12.14
CA THR A 147 3.77 10.62 13.03
C THR A 147 3.33 10.29 14.46
N ASP A 148 2.26 10.90 14.97
CA ASP A 148 1.66 10.56 16.27
C ASP A 148 1.14 9.11 16.29
N LEU A 149 0.39 8.70 15.26
CA LEU A 149 -0.10 7.32 15.13
C LEU A 149 1.05 6.31 15.10
N LEU A 150 2.08 6.54 14.27
CA LEU A 150 3.24 5.65 14.16
C LEU A 150 4.04 5.60 15.47
N GLY A 151 4.23 6.73 16.13
CA GLY A 151 4.89 6.81 17.44
C GLY A 151 4.13 6.05 18.54
N ARG A 152 2.79 6.15 18.56
CA ARG A 152 1.94 5.39 19.49
C ARG A 152 1.99 3.90 19.21
N MET A 153 1.95 3.49 17.94
CA MET A 153 2.12 2.09 17.56
C MET A 153 3.46 1.53 18.03
N ALA A 154 4.54 2.32 17.99
CA ALA A 154 5.83 1.91 18.56
C ALA A 154 5.71 1.62 20.07
N GLY A 155 5.00 2.46 20.82
CA GLY A 155 4.69 2.24 22.24
C GLY A 155 3.81 1.03 22.52
N LYS A 156 3.07 0.54 21.52
CA LYS A 156 2.27 -0.71 21.58
C LYS A 156 3.04 -1.96 21.16
N GLY A 157 4.38 -1.88 21.08
CA GLY A 157 5.25 -3.00 20.73
C GLY A 157 5.56 -3.15 19.24
N PHE A 158 5.05 -2.25 18.38
CA PHE A 158 5.42 -2.22 16.96
C PHE A 158 6.70 -1.42 16.73
N GLY A 159 7.80 -1.88 17.34
CA GLY A 159 9.09 -1.19 17.34
C GLY A 159 9.80 -1.15 15.98
N TYR A 160 9.38 -1.98 15.02
CA TYR A 160 9.99 -2.03 13.69
C TYR A 160 9.06 -1.43 12.65
N GLN A 161 9.44 -0.31 12.06
CA GLN A 161 8.57 0.44 11.15
C GLN A 161 9.30 0.84 9.87
N THR A 162 8.53 1.05 8.81
CA THR A 162 8.99 1.77 7.63
C THR A 162 8.72 3.26 7.77
N PRO A 163 9.47 4.13 7.06
CA PRO A 163 8.99 5.48 6.79
C PRO A 163 7.66 5.46 6.01
N ILE A 164 7.04 6.61 5.88
CA ILE A 164 5.89 6.80 4.99
C ILE A 164 6.42 6.84 3.54
N VAL A 165 5.86 5.98 2.68
CA VAL A 165 6.21 5.90 1.26
C VAL A 165 6.12 7.27 0.59
N GLY A 166 7.08 7.60 -0.25
CA GLY A 166 7.07 8.80 -1.06
C GLY A 166 7.39 10.10 -0.32
N ARG A 167 7.64 10.06 1.00
CA ARG A 167 8.00 11.26 1.78
C ARG A 167 9.42 11.73 1.50
N SER A 168 10.39 10.83 1.59
CA SER A 168 11.79 11.07 1.21
C SER A 168 12.46 9.73 0.88
N ARG A 169 13.73 9.76 0.49
CA ARG A 169 14.54 8.54 0.32
C ARG A 169 15.16 8.05 1.63
N ASP A 170 15.06 8.83 2.69
CA ASP A 170 15.72 8.54 3.96
C ASP A 170 15.03 7.41 4.70
N GLY A 171 15.82 6.59 5.40
CA GLY A 171 15.31 5.45 6.14
C GLY A 171 14.84 4.28 5.27
N TRP A 172 15.09 4.30 3.95
CA TRP A 172 14.84 3.18 3.04
C TRP A 172 16.15 2.56 2.57
N ASP A 173 16.20 1.23 2.47
CA ASP A 173 17.37 0.53 1.91
C ASP A 173 17.45 0.67 0.39
N ALA A 174 16.33 0.96 -0.27
CA ALA A 174 16.25 1.34 -1.66
C ALA A 174 14.95 2.10 -1.96
N THR A 175 15.02 2.98 -2.96
CA THR A 175 13.87 3.67 -3.54
C THR A 175 13.83 3.36 -5.03
N GLY A 176 12.73 2.78 -5.50
CA GLY A 176 12.50 2.47 -6.92
C GLY A 176 11.28 3.20 -7.49
N GLY A 177 11.03 2.95 -8.77
CA GLY A 177 9.90 3.53 -9.48
C GLY A 177 10.06 5.02 -9.77
N ASN A 178 8.93 5.72 -9.93
CA ASN A 178 8.90 7.11 -10.37
C ASN A 178 8.90 8.12 -9.21
N PHE A 179 9.82 7.96 -8.26
CA PHE A 179 9.91 8.88 -7.12
C PHE A 179 10.19 10.31 -7.57
N SER A 180 9.41 11.27 -7.09
CA SER A 180 9.64 12.70 -7.29
C SER A 180 9.81 13.42 -5.95
N SER A 181 10.88 14.20 -5.81
CA SER A 181 11.07 15.12 -4.67
C SER A 181 10.24 16.40 -4.79
N TRP A 182 9.59 16.61 -5.93
CA TRP A 182 8.79 17.81 -6.23
C TRP A 182 7.29 17.56 -6.16
N THR A 183 6.88 16.31 -5.98
CA THR A 183 5.46 16.01 -5.79
C THR A 183 5.01 16.62 -4.45
N PRO A 184 3.83 17.25 -4.40
CA PRO A 184 3.38 17.93 -3.19
C PRO A 184 2.94 16.96 -2.08
N GLU A 185 2.55 15.73 -2.41
CA GLU A 185 2.00 14.77 -1.45
C GLU A 185 2.77 13.45 -1.41
N ASN A 186 2.88 12.86 -0.22
CA ASN A 186 3.51 11.54 -0.05
C ASN A 186 2.55 10.41 -0.50
N GLY A 187 3.02 9.16 -0.47
CA GLY A 187 2.23 8.00 -0.87
C GLY A 187 1.26 7.47 0.18
N GLY A 188 1.36 7.94 1.42
CA GLY A 188 0.43 7.61 2.50
C GLY A 188 0.51 6.17 3.01
N VAL A 189 1.52 5.39 2.64
CA VAL A 189 1.64 3.98 3.05
C VAL A 189 2.78 3.80 4.04
N ALA A 190 2.54 3.07 5.13
CA ALA A 190 3.58 2.62 6.06
C ALA A 190 3.26 1.22 6.60
N ILE A 191 4.31 0.52 7.02
CA ILE A 191 4.23 -0.80 7.67
C ILE A 191 4.79 -0.68 9.08
N VAL A 192 4.07 -1.21 10.07
CA VAL A 192 4.55 -1.35 11.45
C VAL A 192 4.50 -2.81 11.89
N SER A 193 5.54 -3.29 12.56
CA SER A 193 5.77 -4.70 12.84
C SER A 193 6.26 -4.92 14.27
N LYS A 194 5.77 -6.00 14.91
CA LYS A 194 6.36 -6.57 16.13
C LYS A 194 7.63 -7.36 15.84
N TRP A 195 7.77 -7.87 14.61
CA TRP A 195 8.92 -8.65 14.16
C TRP A 195 9.99 -7.76 13.50
N PRO A 196 11.30 -8.06 13.69
CA PRO A 196 12.37 -7.28 13.08
C PRO A 196 12.27 -7.14 11.56
N ILE A 197 12.37 -5.91 11.06
CA ILE A 197 12.51 -5.62 9.63
C ILE A 197 13.99 -5.73 9.25
N LEU A 198 14.32 -6.77 8.49
CA LEU A 198 15.66 -7.03 7.94
C LEU A 198 15.97 -6.15 6.74
N ARG A 199 14.95 -5.79 5.97
CA ARG A 199 15.04 -4.94 4.79
C ARG A 199 13.75 -4.19 4.56
N LYS A 200 13.82 -2.93 4.13
CA LYS A 200 12.68 -2.08 3.73
C LYS A 200 13.00 -1.28 2.47
N GLU A 201 12.14 -1.39 1.48
CA GLU A 201 12.22 -0.65 0.22
C GLU A 201 10.90 0.02 -0.09
N GLN A 202 10.96 1.16 -0.79
CA GLN A 202 9.77 1.79 -1.36
C GLN A 202 9.82 1.78 -2.89
N PHE A 203 8.66 1.80 -3.51
CA PHE A 203 8.51 1.93 -4.95
C PHE A 203 7.34 2.84 -5.27
N ILE A 204 7.56 3.84 -6.14
CA ILE A 204 6.51 4.79 -6.55
C ILE A 204 5.97 4.38 -7.93
N TYR A 205 4.66 4.29 -8.06
CA TYR A 205 4.03 3.91 -9.32
C TYR A 205 4.27 4.96 -10.42
N ALA A 206 4.42 4.47 -11.66
CA ALA A 206 4.60 5.35 -12.82
C ALA A 206 3.28 5.92 -13.38
N ASP A 207 2.14 5.29 -13.10
CA ASP A 207 0.84 5.64 -13.66
C ASP A 207 -0.11 6.09 -12.55
N ALA A 208 -0.77 7.23 -12.75
CA ALA A 208 -1.82 7.78 -11.90
C ALA A 208 -2.72 8.74 -12.70
N CYS A 209 -3.87 9.11 -12.16
CA CYS A 209 -4.74 10.16 -12.69
C CYS A 209 -5.46 10.90 -11.55
N GLY A 210 -6.03 12.05 -11.88
CA GLY A 210 -6.75 12.88 -10.91
C GLY A 210 -5.86 13.38 -9.77
N ALA A 211 -6.40 13.40 -8.55
CA ALA A 211 -5.67 13.82 -7.36
C ALA A 211 -4.41 12.97 -7.12
N ASP A 212 -4.49 11.66 -7.38
CA ASP A 212 -3.41 10.71 -7.14
C ASP A 212 -2.15 11.01 -7.96
N TRP A 213 -2.26 11.74 -9.09
CA TRP A 213 -1.10 12.18 -9.87
C TRP A 213 -0.16 13.12 -9.10
N TYR A 214 -0.69 13.81 -8.10
CA TYR A 214 0.07 14.75 -7.26
C TYR A 214 0.63 14.08 -5.99
N ALA A 215 0.52 12.77 -5.86
CA ALA A 215 1.04 11.98 -4.76
C ALA A 215 2.10 11.00 -5.24
N ASN A 216 3.14 10.77 -4.42
CA ASN A 216 4.06 9.64 -4.61
C ASN A 216 3.36 8.32 -4.21
N LYS A 217 2.19 7.98 -4.77
CA LYS A 217 1.51 6.71 -4.50
C LYS A 217 2.34 5.52 -4.99
N GLY A 218 2.30 4.44 -4.23
CA GLY A 218 3.24 3.35 -4.41
C GLY A 218 3.05 2.23 -3.39
N PHE A 219 4.15 1.55 -3.07
CA PHE A 219 4.16 0.52 -2.06
C PHE A 219 5.44 0.54 -1.21
N ALA A 220 5.29 0.03 0.01
CA ALA A 220 6.37 -0.34 0.90
C ALA A 220 6.55 -1.86 0.83
N TYR A 221 7.79 -2.33 0.75
CA TYR A 221 8.14 -3.75 0.79
C TYR A 221 9.11 -4.00 1.95
N THR A 222 8.85 -5.03 2.75
CA THR A 222 9.72 -5.45 3.85
C THR A 222 10.07 -6.93 3.77
N VAL A 223 11.27 -7.25 4.27
CA VAL A 223 11.64 -8.62 4.64
C VAL A 223 11.71 -8.66 6.17
N LEU A 224 10.89 -9.49 6.78
CA LEU A 224 10.75 -9.65 8.22
C LEU A 224 11.51 -10.89 8.69
N ASN A 225 12.01 -10.86 9.92
CA ASN A 225 12.45 -12.04 10.65
C ASN A 225 11.36 -12.49 11.62
N VAL A 226 10.57 -13.48 11.23
CA VAL A 226 9.51 -14.08 12.06
C VAL A 226 10.06 -15.39 12.64
N SER A 227 10.47 -15.35 13.91
CA SER A 227 11.05 -16.51 14.62
C SER A 227 12.15 -17.25 13.85
N GLY A 228 13.11 -16.51 13.30
CA GLY A 228 14.25 -17.05 12.54
C GLY A 228 13.96 -17.32 11.06
N ARG A 229 12.75 -17.02 10.58
CA ARG A 229 12.31 -17.28 9.20
C ARG A 229 11.98 -15.98 8.48
N ARG A 230 12.33 -15.91 7.20
CA ARG A 230 12.01 -14.75 6.36
C ARG A 230 10.56 -14.78 5.93
N VAL A 231 9.88 -13.64 6.10
CA VAL A 231 8.54 -13.38 5.57
C VAL A 231 8.59 -12.07 4.81
N HIS A 232 8.04 -12.05 3.60
CA HIS A 232 7.98 -10.89 2.75
C HIS A 232 6.61 -10.24 2.86
N PHE A 233 6.60 -8.94 3.03
CA PHE A 233 5.36 -8.18 3.15
C PHE A 233 5.40 -6.96 2.24
N LEU A 234 4.33 -6.71 1.51
CA LEU A 234 4.18 -5.54 0.67
C LEU A 234 2.87 -4.84 1.01
N ALA A 235 2.94 -3.59 1.44
CA ALA A 235 1.77 -2.75 1.68
C ALA A 235 1.61 -1.73 0.54
N THR A 236 0.39 -1.52 0.05
CA THR A 236 0.12 -0.58 -1.03
C THR A 236 -1.18 0.21 -0.83
N HIS A 237 -1.32 1.29 -1.60
CA HIS A 237 -2.57 1.98 -1.86
C HIS A 237 -2.58 2.36 -3.34
N THR A 238 -3.39 1.67 -4.15
CA THR A 238 -3.45 1.89 -5.60
C THR A 238 -4.38 3.06 -5.98
N GLN A 239 -4.45 3.36 -7.28
CA GLN A 239 -5.26 4.44 -7.85
C GLN A 239 -6.72 4.39 -7.39
N SER A 240 -7.19 5.50 -6.83
CA SER A 240 -8.59 5.69 -6.44
C SER A 240 -9.50 5.93 -7.65
N ASP A 241 -10.79 5.68 -7.47
CA ASP A 241 -11.80 6.18 -8.41
C ASP A 241 -11.98 7.69 -8.21
N ASP A 242 -11.38 8.49 -9.09
CA ASP A 242 -11.43 9.95 -9.05
C ASP A 242 -12.22 10.49 -10.25
N SER A 243 -13.23 11.32 -9.97
CA SER A 243 -14.09 11.97 -10.98
C SER A 243 -13.36 12.84 -12.01
N SER A 244 -12.11 13.23 -11.74
CA SER A 244 -11.25 14.00 -12.66
C SER A 244 -10.43 13.13 -13.60
N CYS A 245 -10.47 11.80 -13.42
CA CYS A 245 -9.98 10.84 -14.40
C CYS A 245 -10.99 10.65 -15.54
N SER A 246 -10.49 10.33 -16.73
CA SER A 246 -11.36 9.88 -17.83
C SER A 246 -12.05 8.56 -17.46
N ALA A 247 -13.26 8.34 -17.98
CA ALA A 247 -14.01 7.11 -17.74
C ALA A 247 -13.17 5.86 -18.05
N GLY A 248 -13.15 4.90 -17.12
CA GLY A 248 -12.38 3.66 -17.23
C GLY A 248 -10.85 3.80 -17.02
N ALA A 249 -10.33 5.02 -16.90
CA ALA A 249 -8.90 5.24 -16.68
C ALA A 249 -8.40 4.72 -15.32
N PRO A 250 -9.12 4.90 -14.19
CA PRO A 250 -8.69 4.36 -12.90
C PRO A 250 -8.44 2.84 -12.93
N GLN A 251 -9.36 2.07 -13.50
CA GLN A 251 -9.26 0.62 -13.63
C GLN A 251 -8.04 0.21 -14.47
N GLN A 252 -7.78 0.92 -15.59
CA GLN A 252 -6.60 0.65 -16.42
C GLN A 252 -5.30 0.98 -15.69
N ILE A 253 -5.27 2.07 -14.93
CA ILE A 253 -4.12 2.46 -14.12
C ILE A 253 -3.86 1.42 -13.01
N ARG A 254 -4.89 0.98 -12.29
CA ARG A 254 -4.77 -0.08 -11.28
C ARG A 254 -4.16 -1.36 -11.87
N ARG A 255 -4.58 -1.79 -13.07
CA ARG A 255 -3.95 -2.93 -13.78
C ARG A 255 -2.45 -2.72 -14.00
N LYS A 256 -2.03 -1.51 -14.41
CA LYS A 256 -0.60 -1.19 -14.60
C LYS A 256 0.17 -1.16 -13.28
N GLN A 257 -0.42 -0.61 -12.22
CA GLN A 257 0.17 -0.57 -10.89
C GLN A 257 0.36 -1.99 -10.32
N LEU A 258 -0.64 -2.86 -10.50
CA LEU A 258 -0.55 -4.28 -10.16
C LEU A 258 0.55 -4.99 -10.95
N GLY A 259 0.70 -4.70 -12.25
CA GLY A 259 1.80 -5.23 -13.06
C GLY A 259 3.18 -4.74 -12.60
N GLN A 260 3.29 -3.50 -12.13
CA GLN A 260 4.53 -2.97 -11.54
C GLN A 260 4.89 -3.69 -10.22
N LEU A 261 3.88 -3.94 -9.38
CA LEU A 261 4.03 -4.72 -8.14
C LEU A 261 4.47 -6.15 -8.43
N ASP A 262 3.81 -6.83 -9.37
CA ASP A 262 4.15 -8.19 -9.83
C ASP A 262 5.60 -8.27 -10.33
N ALA A 263 5.99 -7.32 -11.18
CA ALA A 263 7.36 -7.22 -11.71
C ALA A 263 8.39 -6.97 -10.60
N PHE A 264 8.06 -6.12 -9.62
CA PHE A 264 8.92 -5.87 -8.47
C PHE A 264 9.16 -7.16 -7.68
N LEU A 265 8.10 -7.86 -7.27
CA LEU A 265 8.22 -9.10 -6.48
C LEU A 265 8.97 -10.20 -7.25
N PHE A 266 8.69 -10.33 -8.56
CA PHE A 266 9.43 -11.24 -9.43
C PHE A 266 10.93 -10.93 -9.47
N SER A 267 11.30 -9.64 -9.56
CA SER A 267 12.70 -9.22 -9.63
C SER A 267 13.51 -9.57 -8.38
N ARG A 268 12.84 -9.79 -7.24
CA ARG A 268 13.49 -10.15 -5.97
C ARG A 268 13.96 -11.58 -5.89
N ARG A 269 13.51 -12.46 -6.80
CA ARG A 269 13.87 -13.90 -6.81
C ARG A 269 13.69 -14.53 -5.43
N ILE A 270 12.56 -14.19 -4.79
CA ILE A 270 12.23 -14.70 -3.45
C ILE A 270 12.14 -16.23 -3.54
N PRO A 271 12.76 -17.00 -2.63
CA PRO A 271 12.60 -18.44 -2.57
C PRO A 271 11.12 -18.82 -2.41
N GLU A 272 10.66 -19.85 -3.12
CA GLU A 272 9.26 -20.31 -3.07
C GLU A 272 8.87 -20.77 -1.65
N GLN A 273 9.84 -21.06 -0.78
CA GLN A 273 9.68 -21.55 0.58
C GLN A 273 9.49 -20.41 1.59
N GLU A 274 9.69 -19.16 1.16
CA GLU A 274 9.48 -17.95 1.95
C GLU A 274 8.10 -17.36 1.62
N PRO A 275 7.23 -17.11 2.62
CA PRO A 275 5.92 -16.51 2.38
C PRO A 275 6.03 -15.07 1.87
N VAL A 276 5.10 -14.71 0.99
CA VAL A 276 4.96 -13.35 0.48
C VAL A 276 3.49 -12.95 0.57
N LEU A 277 3.23 -11.90 1.34
CA LEU A 277 1.89 -11.33 1.51
C LEU A 277 1.84 -9.91 0.98
N VAL A 278 0.68 -9.54 0.45
CA VAL A 278 0.43 -8.25 -0.19
C VAL A 278 -0.86 -7.68 0.39
N ALA A 279 -0.76 -6.53 1.06
CA ALA A 279 -1.82 -5.92 1.83
C ALA A 279 -2.11 -4.49 1.37
N GLY A 280 -3.34 -4.04 1.57
CA GLY A 280 -3.68 -2.63 1.42
C GLY A 280 -5.08 -2.38 0.89
N ASP A 281 -5.31 -1.10 0.61
CA ASP A 281 -6.45 -0.62 -0.17
C ASP A 281 -6.09 -0.72 -1.65
N PHE A 282 -6.74 -1.66 -2.34
CA PHE A 282 -6.52 -1.88 -3.77
C PHE A 282 -7.49 -1.07 -4.64
N ASN A 283 -8.43 -0.31 -4.05
CA ASN A 283 -9.48 0.40 -4.79
C ASN A 283 -10.17 -0.48 -5.86
N ILE A 284 -10.28 -1.79 -5.58
CA ILE A 284 -10.91 -2.77 -6.46
C ILE A 284 -12.00 -3.44 -5.67
N ASP A 285 -13.24 -3.22 -6.07
CA ASP A 285 -14.39 -3.80 -5.40
C ASP A 285 -14.47 -5.32 -5.64
N ARG A 286 -14.52 -6.08 -4.54
CA ARG A 286 -14.65 -7.55 -4.57
C ARG A 286 -15.92 -7.99 -5.28
N HIS A 287 -16.97 -7.16 -5.22
CA HIS A 287 -18.28 -7.44 -5.82
C HIS A 287 -18.33 -7.16 -7.32
N ASN A 288 -17.23 -6.67 -7.91
CA ASN A 288 -17.03 -6.62 -9.36
C ASN A 288 -16.11 -7.78 -9.79
N PRO A 289 -16.67 -8.90 -10.32
CA PRO A 289 -15.89 -10.09 -10.63
C PRO A 289 -14.77 -9.86 -11.65
N GLY A 290 -14.96 -8.93 -12.59
CA GLY A 290 -13.98 -8.62 -13.62
C GLY A 290 -12.75 -7.92 -13.04
N ASP A 291 -12.97 -6.86 -12.28
CA ASP A 291 -11.87 -6.11 -11.67
C ASP A 291 -11.19 -6.92 -10.55
N TYR A 292 -11.93 -7.72 -9.78
CA TYR A 292 -11.36 -8.63 -8.79
C TYR A 292 -10.52 -9.75 -9.42
N ALA A 293 -10.97 -10.33 -10.54
CA ALA A 293 -10.16 -11.29 -11.30
C ALA A 293 -8.87 -10.65 -11.83
N ASP A 294 -8.94 -9.38 -12.26
CA ASP A 294 -7.78 -8.61 -12.69
C ASP A 294 -6.81 -8.35 -11.54
N LEU A 295 -7.28 -8.03 -10.33
CA LEU A 295 -6.45 -7.93 -9.12
C LEU A 295 -5.57 -9.17 -8.94
N LEU A 296 -6.18 -10.35 -8.95
CA LEU A 296 -5.47 -11.61 -8.76
C LEU A 296 -4.55 -11.96 -9.94
N ARG A 297 -4.99 -11.71 -11.18
CA ARG A 297 -4.23 -12.05 -12.38
C ARG A 297 -3.04 -11.12 -12.60
N CYS A 298 -3.27 -9.81 -12.60
CA CYS A 298 -2.26 -8.79 -12.82
C CYS A 298 -1.24 -8.71 -11.70
N GLY A 299 -1.68 -8.83 -10.44
CA GLY A 299 -0.77 -8.80 -9.30
C GLY A 299 -0.04 -10.12 -9.06
N GLY A 300 -0.36 -11.19 -9.80
CA GLY A 300 0.15 -12.54 -9.53
C GLY A 300 -0.21 -13.03 -8.12
N LEU A 301 -1.41 -12.69 -7.64
CA LEU A 301 -1.86 -12.90 -6.27
C LEU A 301 -2.88 -14.04 -6.18
N GLN A 302 -2.90 -14.71 -5.05
CA GLN A 302 -3.86 -15.72 -4.65
C GLN A 302 -4.81 -15.12 -3.60
N ALA A 303 -6.10 -15.37 -3.79
CA ALA A 303 -7.14 -14.95 -2.85
C ALA A 303 -6.95 -15.60 -1.47
N ALA A 304 -7.50 -14.95 -0.45
CA ALA A 304 -7.76 -15.61 0.83
C ALA A 304 -8.73 -16.80 0.62
N ASP A 305 -8.65 -17.79 1.49
CA ASP A 305 -9.51 -18.98 1.44
C ASP A 305 -10.97 -18.59 1.70
N GLN A 306 -11.19 -17.64 2.61
CA GLN A 306 -12.50 -17.08 2.91
C GLN A 306 -12.44 -15.56 3.08
N ARG A 307 -13.53 -14.89 2.66
CA ARG A 307 -13.86 -13.50 3.00
C ARG A 307 -14.95 -13.54 4.07
N LEU A 308 -14.63 -13.07 5.27
CA LEU A 308 -15.44 -13.17 6.48
C LEU A 308 -15.76 -11.78 7.03
N GLY A 309 -16.67 -11.73 8.02
CA GLY A 309 -16.99 -10.49 8.74
C GLY A 309 -17.97 -9.61 7.97
N TRP A 310 -17.79 -8.30 8.07
CA TRP A 310 -18.64 -7.33 7.38
C TRP A 310 -18.47 -7.43 5.85
N GLU A 311 -19.52 -7.10 5.11
CA GLU A 311 -19.52 -7.30 3.65
C GLU A 311 -18.64 -6.27 2.92
N PHE A 312 -18.63 -5.01 3.38
CA PHE A 312 -18.01 -3.89 2.68
C PHE A 312 -16.92 -3.23 3.54
N SER A 313 -15.65 -3.27 3.12
CA SER A 313 -14.60 -2.50 3.81
C SER A 313 -14.77 -0.98 3.65
N PHE A 314 -15.50 -0.51 2.63
CA PHE A 314 -15.89 0.88 2.44
C PHE A 314 -17.41 0.99 2.36
N ASP A 315 -18.05 1.26 3.49
CA ASP A 315 -19.51 1.23 3.63
C ASP A 315 -20.10 2.64 3.75
N THR A 316 -20.55 3.20 2.63
CA THR A 316 -21.17 4.52 2.54
C THR A 316 -22.52 4.65 3.23
N GLN A 317 -23.07 3.59 3.84
CA GLN A 317 -24.35 3.61 4.54
C GLN A 317 -24.17 3.50 6.06
N ASP A 318 -23.38 2.54 6.51
CA ASP A 318 -23.20 2.24 7.93
C ASP A 318 -22.03 3.00 8.56
N ASN A 319 -20.95 3.24 7.84
CA ASN A 319 -19.80 3.96 8.37
C ASN A 319 -20.14 5.47 8.50
N SER A 320 -20.03 6.00 9.71
CA SER A 320 -20.39 7.38 10.06
C SER A 320 -19.58 8.43 9.32
N VAL A 321 -18.35 8.13 8.90
CA VAL A 321 -17.50 9.02 8.11
C VAL A 321 -17.84 8.88 6.62
N ALA A 322 -17.85 7.66 6.09
CA ALA A 322 -18.11 7.39 4.68
C ALA A 322 -19.48 7.93 4.23
N ARG A 323 -20.53 7.69 5.03
CA ARG A 323 -21.90 8.18 4.79
C ARG A 323 -21.97 9.70 4.61
N VAL A 324 -21.10 10.43 5.29
CA VAL A 324 -21.09 11.89 5.24
C VAL A 324 -20.30 12.40 4.04
N ARG A 325 -19.20 11.73 3.73
CA ARG A 325 -18.32 12.12 2.62
C ARG A 325 -18.86 11.75 1.26
N TYR A 326 -19.55 10.63 1.17
CA TYR A 326 -19.98 9.99 -0.08
C TYR A 326 -21.47 9.67 -0.07
N PRO A 327 -22.35 10.68 0.14
CA PRO A 327 -23.78 10.44 0.21
C PRO A 327 -24.30 9.99 -1.15
N GLY A 328 -24.81 8.76 -1.20
CA GLY A 328 -25.41 8.16 -2.41
C GLY A 328 -24.44 7.34 -3.27
N ASP A 329 -23.15 7.31 -2.94
CA ASP A 329 -22.19 6.42 -3.58
C ASP A 329 -22.41 4.96 -3.12
N PRO A 330 -22.09 3.95 -3.96
CA PRO A 330 -22.26 2.56 -3.58
C PRO A 330 -21.30 2.14 -2.46
N ARG A 331 -21.70 1.13 -1.69
CA ARG A 331 -20.80 0.42 -0.77
C ARG A 331 -19.87 -0.49 -1.58
N GLN A 332 -18.63 -0.64 -1.14
CA GLN A 332 -17.61 -1.41 -1.85
C GLN A 332 -16.72 -2.18 -0.87
N ASP A 333 -16.09 -3.25 -1.38
CA ASP A 333 -15.13 -4.04 -0.61
C ASP A 333 -13.74 -3.94 -1.26
N LEU A 334 -12.87 -3.09 -0.70
CA LEU A 334 -11.67 -2.54 -1.37
C LEU A 334 -10.34 -2.97 -0.75
N ASP A 335 -10.37 -3.41 0.51
CA ASP A 335 -9.18 -3.69 1.33
C ASP A 335 -8.88 -5.19 1.38
N TYR A 336 -7.61 -5.59 1.23
CA TYR A 336 -7.24 -7.01 1.16
C TYR A 336 -5.90 -7.31 1.83
N VAL A 337 -5.72 -8.55 2.25
CA VAL A 337 -4.41 -9.16 2.50
C VAL A 337 -4.32 -10.49 1.75
N LEU A 338 -3.65 -10.45 0.60
CA LEU A 338 -3.55 -11.53 -0.37
C LEU A 338 -2.19 -12.22 -0.29
N LEU A 339 -2.12 -13.44 -0.82
CA LEU A 339 -0.89 -14.22 -0.88
C LEU A 339 -0.28 -14.13 -2.28
N ARG A 340 1.04 -14.30 -2.40
CA ARG A 340 1.68 -14.42 -3.70
C ARG A 340 1.54 -15.84 -4.26
N LYS A 341 1.12 -15.98 -5.53
CA LYS A 341 1.09 -17.29 -6.20
C LYS A 341 2.50 -17.90 -6.29
N GLY A 342 2.61 -19.20 -6.03
CA GLY A 342 3.87 -19.95 -6.13
C GLY A 342 4.79 -19.82 -4.90
N HIS A 343 4.35 -19.15 -3.84
CA HIS A 343 5.10 -19.06 -2.58
C HIS A 343 4.40 -19.82 -1.46
N ARG A 344 5.20 -20.22 -0.47
CA ARG A 344 4.75 -20.91 0.73
C ARG A 344 3.73 -20.05 1.47
N ARG A 345 2.67 -20.68 1.94
CA ARG A 345 1.67 -20.00 2.74
C ARG A 345 2.17 -19.77 4.18
N PRO A 346 1.80 -18.66 4.82
CA PRO A 346 2.17 -18.37 6.21
C PRO A 346 1.40 -19.23 7.23
N ALA A 347 0.28 -19.83 6.82
CA ALA A 347 -0.53 -20.76 7.59
C ALA A 347 -1.31 -21.66 6.62
N ASP A 348 -1.83 -22.79 7.12
CA ASP A 348 -2.66 -23.70 6.33
C ASP A 348 -3.95 -23.00 5.89
N THR A 349 -4.59 -22.29 6.81
CA THR A 349 -5.76 -21.44 6.55
C THR A 349 -5.36 -19.97 6.53
N TRP A 350 -5.84 -19.24 5.52
CA TRP A 350 -5.63 -17.81 5.35
C TRP A 350 -6.94 -17.13 5.01
N ASN A 351 -7.59 -16.53 6.00
CA ASN A 351 -8.84 -15.81 5.83
C ASN A 351 -8.59 -14.30 5.79
N ASN A 352 -9.54 -13.56 5.25
CA ASN A 352 -9.64 -12.11 5.33
C ASN A 352 -10.96 -11.77 6.02
N ARG A 353 -10.93 -11.05 7.13
CA ARG A 353 -12.12 -10.63 7.87
C ARG A 353 -12.19 -9.11 7.93
N VAL A 354 -13.24 -8.52 7.36
CA VAL A 354 -13.55 -7.09 7.54
C VAL A 354 -14.18 -6.90 8.91
N LEU A 355 -13.68 -5.95 9.68
CA LEU A 355 -14.12 -5.69 11.05
C LEU A 355 -14.96 -4.40 11.09
N LYS A 356 -16.27 -4.53 11.30
CA LYS A 356 -17.16 -3.39 11.60
C LYS A 356 -16.95 -2.93 13.04
N VAL A 357 -15.78 -2.34 13.32
CA VAL A 357 -15.41 -1.84 14.64
C VAL A 357 -15.73 -0.35 14.76
N SER A 358 -16.45 0.01 15.82
CA SER A 358 -16.72 1.40 16.17
C SER A 358 -15.61 1.98 17.03
N SER A 359 -15.31 3.26 16.84
CA SER A 359 -14.45 4.03 17.73
C SER A 359 -15.25 4.58 18.90
N PRO A 360 -14.58 5.00 20.00
CA PRO A 360 -15.14 6.02 20.88
C PRO A 360 -15.59 7.22 20.05
N GLU A 361 -16.66 7.89 20.48
CA GLU A 361 -17.16 9.06 19.77
C GLU A 361 -16.09 10.16 19.71
N TRP A 362 -15.94 10.78 18.54
CA TRP A 362 -15.12 11.96 18.35
C TRP A 362 -15.89 13.00 17.53
N THR A 363 -15.58 14.27 17.76
CA THR A 363 -16.29 15.40 17.14
C THR A 363 -15.33 16.31 16.41
N VAL A 364 -15.69 16.65 15.18
CA VAL A 364 -15.02 17.68 14.38
C VAL A 364 -16.08 18.58 13.75
N SER A 365 -15.85 19.90 13.77
CA SER A 365 -16.77 20.90 13.20
C SER A 365 -18.23 20.75 13.67
N GLY A 366 -18.45 20.38 14.93
CA GLY A 366 -19.78 20.22 15.52
C GLY A 366 -20.54 18.96 15.10
N ARG A 367 -19.88 18.02 14.42
CA ARG A 367 -20.44 16.72 14.05
C ARG A 367 -19.73 15.58 14.75
N ALA A 368 -20.52 14.71 15.38
CA ALA A 368 -20.04 13.48 16.02
C ALA A 368 -19.92 12.33 15.01
N PHE A 369 -18.90 11.50 15.21
CA PHE A 369 -18.56 10.32 14.43
C PHE A 369 -18.17 9.17 15.35
N THR A 370 -18.37 7.93 14.91
CA THR A 370 -18.18 6.70 15.70
C THR A 370 -17.36 5.66 14.95
N ASP A 371 -16.65 6.05 13.89
CA ASP A 371 -15.71 5.19 13.16
C ASP A 371 -14.32 5.82 13.13
N TYR A 372 -13.29 4.98 13.10
CA TYR A 372 -11.88 5.40 13.08
C TYR A 372 -11.43 6.00 11.73
N SER A 373 -12.15 5.68 10.66
CA SER A 373 -11.91 6.07 9.28
C SER A 373 -13.20 5.86 8.48
N ASP A 374 -13.21 6.25 7.21
CA ASP A 374 -14.27 5.86 6.27
C ASP A 374 -14.12 4.45 5.69
N HIS A 375 -12.97 3.82 5.92
CA HIS A 375 -12.78 2.39 5.72
C HIS A 375 -12.87 1.64 7.06
N TYR A 376 -13.40 0.43 7.02
CA TYR A 376 -13.27 -0.54 8.09
C TYR A 376 -11.90 -1.25 7.98
N PRO A 377 -11.23 -1.53 9.11
CA PRO A 377 -10.01 -2.32 9.09
C PRO A 377 -10.30 -3.76 8.69
N LEU A 378 -9.32 -4.39 8.06
CA LEU A 378 -9.34 -5.81 7.73
C LEU A 378 -8.22 -6.53 8.46
N VAL A 379 -8.53 -7.70 9.01
CA VAL A 379 -7.54 -8.63 9.57
C VAL A 379 -7.45 -9.91 8.75
N ALA A 380 -6.26 -10.50 8.71
CA ALA A 380 -5.98 -11.71 7.96
C ALA A 380 -5.09 -12.68 8.72
N GLY A 381 -5.28 -13.96 8.46
CA GLY A 381 -4.65 -15.06 9.18
C GLY A 381 -5.64 -16.18 9.47
N LYS A 382 -5.42 -16.91 10.56
CA LYS A 382 -6.41 -17.84 11.12
C LYS A 382 -7.43 -17.04 11.95
N VAL A 383 -8.28 -16.28 11.27
CA VAL A 383 -9.26 -15.36 11.86
C VAL A 383 -10.67 -15.84 11.70
#